data_AF-A0AAF0RA13-F1
#
_entry.id   AF-A0AAF0RA13-F1
#
_cell.length_a   1.000
_cell.length_b   1.000
_cell.length_c   1.000
_cell.angle_alpha   90.00
_cell.angle_beta   90.00
_cell.angle_gamma   90.00
#
_symmetry.space_group_name_H-M   'P 1'
#
loop_
_entity.id
_entity.type
_entity.pdbx_description
1 polymer ?
#
loop_
_entity_poly.entity_id
_entity_poly.type
_entity_poly.pdbx_seq_one_letter_code
_entity_poly.pdbx_strand_id
1 'polypeptide(L)'
;MKKLTFFLLVIFLLEITISVDSQNPALLKFVLQWPPTYCIGLNSAAQPGRCKEPILQHNLTLHGVWPADQRGISITCTAPPDPNWNQLFTTTIENQLMAFWPPLRENSQKRDLWKHEWRAHGACGGTTPQVYFNIAIRINNMLQKGNLFNYLKTNGIIACDSLSFARKDIVDAIRKVFVVTPPPSPPPPRSPPPPPRSPPPRSPPPPPRSPPPRSPPPPPRSPPPPPPPPPLDVYLTCIPIDSKNRTHVYLKEVTLCTNLDGTSFISCPSQSAPTSCSTGARIMLPHPKPQP
;
A
#
# COMPACT_ATOMS: atom_id res chain seq x y z
N MET A 1 -18.79 -46.76 37.61
CA MET A 1 -17.74 -45.73 37.44
C MET A 1 -17.21 -45.59 36.01
N LYS A 2 -17.19 -46.63 35.15
CA LYS A 2 -16.67 -46.53 33.76
C LYS A 2 -17.54 -45.74 32.76
N LYS A 3 -18.87 -45.64 33.00
CA LYS A 3 -19.80 -44.92 32.11
C LYS A 3 -19.74 -43.38 32.29
N LEU A 4 -19.33 -42.91 33.47
CA LEU A 4 -19.26 -41.47 33.79
C LEU A 4 -18.01 -40.83 33.18
N THR A 5 -16.89 -41.56 33.11
CA THR A 5 -15.65 -41.12 32.45
C THR A 5 -15.77 -41.02 30.94
N PHE A 6 -16.58 -41.89 30.31
CA PHE A 6 -16.85 -41.83 28.88
C PHE A 6 -17.68 -40.59 28.49
N PHE A 7 -18.69 -40.24 29.29
CA PHE A 7 -19.49 -39.03 29.06
C PHE A 7 -18.67 -37.74 29.22
N LEU A 8 -17.73 -37.69 30.17
CA LEU A 8 -16.83 -36.53 30.34
C LEU A 8 -15.86 -36.38 29.16
N LEU A 9 -15.36 -37.48 28.58
CA LEU A 9 -14.51 -37.44 27.39
C LEU A 9 -15.27 -36.97 26.14
N VAL A 10 -16.55 -37.34 25.99
CA VAL A 10 -17.38 -36.90 24.86
C VAL A 10 -17.77 -35.41 24.98
N ILE A 11 -18.00 -34.90 26.19
CA ILE A 11 -18.27 -33.47 26.43
C ILE A 11 -17.01 -32.63 26.21
N PHE A 12 -15.82 -33.11 26.61
CA PHE A 12 -14.55 -32.42 26.35
C PHE A 12 -14.14 -32.44 24.87
N LEU A 13 -14.62 -33.43 24.09
CA LEU A 13 -14.46 -33.48 22.63
C LEU A 13 -15.47 -32.61 21.87
N LEU A 14 -16.58 -32.20 22.51
CA LEU A 14 -17.61 -31.37 21.89
C LEU A 14 -17.35 -29.85 22.04
N GLU A 15 -16.46 -29.45 22.95
CA GLU A 15 -16.05 -28.05 23.19
C GLU A 15 -14.89 -27.58 22.28
N ILE A 16 -14.32 -28.44 21.44
CA ILE A 16 -13.47 -27.98 20.33
C ILE A 16 -14.36 -27.67 19.13
N THR A 17 -15.32 -26.77 19.31
CA THR A 17 -15.79 -25.98 18.18
C THR A 17 -14.63 -25.06 17.82
N ILE A 18 -13.83 -25.48 16.84
CA ILE A 18 -13.00 -24.53 16.08
C ILE A 18 -14.00 -23.49 15.58
N SER A 19 -14.04 -22.33 16.22
CA SER A 19 -14.63 -21.16 15.60
C SER A 19 -13.78 -20.92 14.37
N VAL A 20 -14.22 -21.45 13.23
CA VAL A 20 -13.86 -20.87 11.95
C VAL A 20 -14.52 -19.50 12.02
N ASP A 21 -13.78 -18.54 12.57
CA ASP A 21 -14.16 -17.14 12.48
C ASP A 21 -14.26 -16.91 10.98
N SER A 22 -15.50 -16.85 10.48
CA SER A 22 -15.80 -16.43 9.12
C SER A 22 -15.42 -14.95 9.09
N GLN A 23 -14.11 -14.71 8.99
CA GLN A 23 -13.56 -13.37 8.97
C GLN A 23 -14.05 -12.76 7.67
N ASN A 24 -15.07 -11.90 7.79
CA ASN A 24 -15.56 -11.14 6.67
C ASN A 24 -14.46 -10.15 6.26
N PRO A 25 -14.01 -10.16 5.00
CA PRO A 25 -13.00 -9.23 4.55
C PRO A 25 -13.55 -7.80 4.66
N ALA A 26 -12.77 -6.91 5.28
CA ALA A 26 -13.11 -5.50 5.47
C ALA A 26 -12.17 -4.57 4.69
N LEU A 27 -10.95 -5.03 4.41
CA LEU A 27 -9.93 -4.30 3.66
C LEU A 27 -9.02 -5.25 2.89
N LEU A 28 -8.23 -4.69 1.98
CA LEU A 28 -7.15 -5.42 1.31
C LEU A 28 -5.79 -4.87 1.74
N LYS A 29 -4.87 -5.77 2.04
CA LYS A 29 -3.45 -5.48 2.20
C LYS A 29 -2.73 -5.67 0.86
N PHE A 30 -2.07 -4.62 0.37
CA PHE A 30 -1.17 -4.69 -0.77
C PHE A 30 0.26 -4.80 -0.25
N VAL A 31 0.82 -6.01 -0.29
CA VAL A 31 2.08 -6.35 0.39
C VAL A 31 3.22 -6.34 -0.60
N LEU A 32 4.03 -5.29 -0.55
CA LEU A 32 5.23 -5.13 -1.37
C LEU A 32 6.44 -5.69 -0.62
N GLN A 33 7.33 -6.39 -1.32
CA GLN A 33 8.58 -6.93 -0.78
C GLN A 33 9.80 -6.29 -1.44
N TRP A 34 10.90 -6.20 -0.67
CA TRP A 34 12.20 -5.74 -1.17
C TRP A 34 12.99 -6.93 -1.72
N PRO A 35 13.24 -7.01 -3.04
CA PRO A 35 13.85 -8.20 -3.65
C PRO A 35 15.22 -8.58 -3.06
N PRO A 36 16.16 -7.65 -2.80
CA PRO A 36 17.44 -8.00 -2.17
C PRO A 36 17.28 -8.68 -0.81
N THR A 37 16.36 -8.21 0.04
CA THR A 37 16.12 -8.83 1.36
C THR A 37 15.42 -10.18 1.23
N TYR A 38 14.49 -10.32 0.28
CA TYR A 38 13.92 -11.63 -0.05
C TYR A 38 15.02 -12.63 -0.45
N CYS A 39 15.94 -12.23 -1.33
CA CYS A 39 17.04 -13.07 -1.80
C CYS A 39 18.04 -13.42 -0.71
N ILE A 40 18.40 -12.48 0.17
CA ILE A 40 19.24 -12.77 1.35
C ILE A 40 18.57 -13.83 2.23
N GLY A 41 17.25 -13.71 2.44
CA GLY A 41 16.47 -14.66 3.25
C GLY A 41 16.38 -16.06 2.64
N LEU A 42 16.47 -16.21 1.31
CA LEU A 42 16.42 -17.52 0.65
C LEU A 42 17.57 -18.45 1.06
N ASN A 43 18.75 -17.91 1.30
CA ASN A 43 19.93 -18.70 1.68
C ASN A 43 19.74 -19.46 3.01
N SER A 44 18.90 -18.93 3.90
CA SER A 44 18.62 -19.51 5.22
C SER A 44 17.18 -20.01 5.36
N ALA A 45 16.43 -20.09 4.26
CA ALA A 45 15.06 -20.58 4.26
C ALA A 45 15.03 -22.11 4.45
N ALA A 46 13.89 -22.64 4.93
CA ALA A 46 13.67 -24.08 5.08
C ALA A 46 13.86 -24.87 3.77
N GLN A 47 13.62 -24.19 2.64
CA GLN A 47 13.96 -24.68 1.30
C GLN A 47 14.94 -23.67 0.69
N PRO A 48 16.26 -23.83 0.89
CA PRO A 48 17.24 -22.94 0.28
C PRO A 48 17.11 -22.89 -1.23
N GLY A 49 17.56 -21.81 -1.84
CA GLY A 49 17.53 -21.66 -3.29
C GLY A 49 18.16 -20.36 -3.74
N ARG A 50 18.34 -20.22 -5.05
CA ARG A 50 18.90 -19.02 -5.66
C ARG A 50 17.79 -18.05 -6.06
N CYS A 51 18.09 -16.76 -6.01
CA CYS A 51 17.27 -15.76 -6.68
C CYS A 51 17.50 -15.75 -8.18
N LYS A 52 16.46 -15.33 -8.91
CA LYS A 52 16.53 -15.05 -10.34
C LYS A 52 17.32 -13.76 -10.57
N GLU A 53 18.32 -13.84 -11.44
CA GLU A 53 19.15 -12.69 -11.82
C GLU A 53 18.61 -11.98 -13.08
N PRO A 54 18.80 -10.64 -13.20
CA PRO A 54 19.37 -9.74 -12.21
C PRO A 54 18.40 -9.43 -11.06
N ILE A 55 18.88 -9.43 -9.81
CA ILE A 55 18.07 -9.01 -8.66
C ILE A 55 17.72 -7.52 -8.77
N LEU A 56 16.44 -7.20 -8.73
CA LEU A 56 15.93 -5.83 -8.83
C LEU A 56 16.34 -5.01 -7.60
N GLN A 57 17.04 -3.89 -7.81
CA GLN A 57 17.58 -3.05 -6.73
C GLN A 57 16.96 -1.65 -6.62
N HIS A 58 15.94 -1.36 -7.42
CA HIS A 58 15.24 -0.06 -7.44
C HIS A 58 13.71 -0.19 -7.49
N ASN A 59 13.19 -1.39 -7.24
CA ASN A 59 11.77 -1.68 -7.32
C ASN A 59 11.39 -2.60 -6.17
N LEU A 60 10.37 -2.23 -5.39
CA LEU A 60 9.65 -3.25 -4.64
C LEU A 60 8.78 -4.05 -5.61
N THR A 61 8.68 -5.36 -5.39
CA THR A 61 7.75 -6.23 -6.12
C THR A 61 6.59 -6.61 -5.23
N LEU A 62 5.44 -6.90 -5.81
CA LEU A 62 4.31 -7.42 -5.07
C LEU A 62 4.65 -8.82 -4.55
N HIS A 63 4.40 -9.05 -3.27
CA HIS A 63 4.30 -10.38 -2.68
C HIS A 63 2.87 -10.88 -2.91
N GLY A 64 1.87 -10.13 -2.44
CA GLY A 64 0.48 -10.47 -2.66
C GLY A 64 -0.54 -9.41 -2.24
N VAL A 65 -1.81 -9.69 -2.57
CA VAL A 65 -2.97 -8.92 -2.14
C VAL A 65 -3.77 -9.77 -1.17
N TRP A 66 -3.84 -9.38 0.09
CA TRP A 66 -4.40 -10.22 1.14
C TRP A 66 -5.65 -9.58 1.72
N PRO A 67 -6.84 -10.18 1.54
CA PRO A 67 -8.04 -9.80 2.28
C PRO A 67 -7.78 -9.89 3.79
N ALA A 68 -8.29 -8.92 4.53
CA ALA A 68 -8.10 -8.85 5.98
C ALA A 68 -9.37 -8.37 6.69
N ASP A 69 -9.54 -8.80 7.93
CA ASP A 69 -10.64 -8.36 8.80
C ASP A 69 -10.48 -6.87 9.21
N GLN A 70 -11.43 -6.34 9.97
CA GLN A 70 -11.42 -4.94 10.43
C GLN A 70 -10.22 -4.60 11.35
N ARG A 71 -9.60 -5.61 11.97
CA ARG A 71 -8.37 -5.46 12.79
C ARG A 71 -7.12 -5.55 11.91
N GLY A 72 -7.28 -5.78 10.62
CA GLY A 72 -6.21 -6.00 9.68
C GLY A 72 -5.55 -7.37 9.83
N ILE A 73 -6.20 -8.37 10.42
CA ILE A 73 -5.68 -9.75 10.43
C ILE A 73 -5.95 -10.34 9.05
N SER A 74 -4.89 -10.89 8.41
CA SER A 74 -5.03 -11.47 7.07
C SER A 74 -5.87 -12.75 7.11
N ILE A 75 -6.77 -12.89 6.15
CA ILE A 75 -7.62 -14.06 5.98
C ILE A 75 -6.91 -15.04 5.04
N THR A 76 -6.92 -16.32 5.40
CA THR A 76 -6.34 -17.39 4.60
C THR A 76 -7.40 -18.41 4.22
N CYS A 77 -7.19 -19.06 3.07
CA CYS A 77 -8.14 -20.01 2.53
C CYS A 77 -7.68 -21.45 2.65
N THR A 78 -8.66 -22.34 2.80
CA THR A 78 -8.44 -23.77 2.65
C THR A 78 -8.88 -24.19 1.25
N ALA A 79 -7.88 -24.44 0.38
CA ALA A 79 -8.00 -25.17 -0.88
C ALA A 79 -9.24 -24.85 -1.76
N PRO A 80 -9.34 -23.63 -2.32
CA PRO A 80 -10.41 -23.30 -3.24
C PRO A 80 -10.29 -24.10 -4.56
N PRO A 81 -11.41 -24.36 -5.27
CA PRO A 81 -11.35 -24.97 -6.58
C PRO A 81 -10.59 -24.07 -7.56
N ASP A 82 -9.85 -24.70 -8.46
CA ASP A 82 -9.09 -23.99 -9.48
C ASP A 82 -9.99 -23.44 -10.59
N PRO A 83 -9.90 -22.15 -10.94
CA PRO A 83 -10.52 -21.63 -12.15
C PRO A 83 -9.79 -22.13 -13.41
N ASN A 84 -10.37 -21.86 -14.59
CA ASN A 84 -9.65 -22.03 -15.85
C ASN A 84 -8.53 -20.98 -15.98
N TRP A 85 -7.34 -21.37 -15.54
CA TRP A 85 -6.15 -20.51 -15.55
C TRP A 85 -5.75 -20.01 -16.94
N ASN A 86 -6.03 -20.78 -18.00
CA ASN A 86 -5.67 -20.38 -19.37
C ASN A 86 -6.58 -19.28 -19.90
N GLN A 87 -7.85 -19.27 -19.50
CA GLN A 87 -8.77 -18.18 -19.81
C GLN A 87 -8.41 -16.91 -19.02
N LEU A 88 -7.95 -17.07 -17.79
CA LEU A 88 -7.62 -15.97 -16.89
C LEU A 88 -6.31 -15.27 -17.28
N PHE A 89 -5.23 -16.04 -17.47
CA PHE A 89 -3.89 -15.52 -17.73
C PHE A 89 -3.65 -15.34 -19.23
N THR A 90 -4.35 -14.36 -19.80
CA THR A 90 -4.06 -13.86 -21.16
C THR A 90 -2.72 -13.14 -21.19
N THR A 91 -2.08 -13.05 -22.36
CA THR A 91 -0.81 -12.32 -22.55
C THR A 91 -0.85 -10.90 -21.97
N THR A 92 -1.99 -10.20 -22.09
CA THR A 92 -2.18 -8.86 -21.52
C THR A 92 -2.09 -8.85 -20.00
N ILE A 93 -2.83 -9.73 -19.32
CA ILE A 93 -2.78 -9.82 -17.85
C ILE A 93 -1.39 -10.25 -17.39
N GLU A 94 -0.78 -11.23 -18.05
CA GLU A 94 0.57 -11.67 -17.69
C GLU A 94 1.60 -10.56 -17.82
N ASN A 95 1.55 -9.76 -18.89
CA ASN A 95 2.49 -8.65 -19.09
C ASN A 95 2.31 -7.57 -18.03
N GLN A 96 1.06 -7.25 -17.67
CA GLN A 96 0.77 -6.28 -16.61
C GLN A 96 1.27 -6.79 -15.26
N LEU A 97 0.96 -8.03 -14.87
CA LEU A 97 1.40 -8.61 -13.61
C LEU A 97 2.93 -8.74 -13.55
N MET A 98 3.60 -9.13 -14.63
CA MET A 98 5.06 -9.26 -14.65
C MET A 98 5.81 -7.95 -14.41
N ALA A 99 5.19 -6.79 -14.69
CA ALA A 99 5.82 -5.49 -14.47
C ALA A 99 6.04 -5.17 -12.98
N PHE A 100 5.27 -5.77 -12.07
CA PHE A 100 5.34 -5.47 -10.64
C PHE A 100 5.24 -6.69 -9.71
N TRP A 101 4.80 -7.84 -10.20
CA TRP A 101 4.64 -9.11 -9.47
C TRP A 101 5.41 -10.29 -10.11
N PRO A 102 6.71 -10.14 -10.44
CA PRO A 102 7.51 -11.23 -10.97
C PRO A 102 7.90 -12.25 -9.88
N PRO A 103 8.08 -13.54 -10.24
CA PRO A 103 8.74 -14.48 -9.34
C PRO A 103 10.19 -14.09 -9.13
N LEU A 104 10.63 -14.10 -7.87
CA LEU A 104 12.00 -13.75 -7.48
C LEU A 104 12.93 -14.95 -7.33
N ARG A 105 12.39 -16.15 -7.07
CA ARG A 105 13.17 -17.39 -6.94
C ARG A 105 13.46 -17.98 -8.33
N GLU A 106 14.67 -18.51 -8.52
CA GLU A 106 15.06 -19.24 -9.73
C GLU A 106 14.13 -20.45 -9.97
N ASN A 107 13.92 -20.81 -11.24
CA ASN A 107 13.02 -21.89 -11.68
C ASN A 107 11.54 -21.75 -11.27
N SER A 108 11.16 -20.65 -10.61
CA SER A 108 9.77 -20.40 -10.26
C SER A 108 9.01 -19.81 -11.45
N GLN A 109 7.89 -20.44 -11.79
CA GLN A 109 7.05 -19.97 -12.89
C GLN A 109 6.11 -18.87 -12.41
N LYS A 110 5.95 -17.84 -13.24
CA LYS A 110 5.11 -16.67 -12.95
C LYS A 110 3.68 -17.03 -12.53
N ARG A 111 3.06 -17.98 -13.25
CA ARG A 111 1.70 -18.43 -12.96
C ARG A 111 1.61 -19.19 -11.64
N ASP A 112 2.64 -19.91 -11.24
CA ASP A 112 2.57 -20.70 -10.00
C ASP A 112 2.56 -19.80 -8.77
N LEU A 113 3.34 -18.71 -8.80
CA LEU A 113 3.25 -17.61 -7.82
C LEU A 113 1.81 -17.06 -7.75
N TRP A 114 1.27 -16.62 -8.88
CA TRP A 114 -0.04 -15.98 -8.92
C TRP A 114 -1.18 -16.93 -8.49
N LYS A 115 -1.12 -18.20 -8.90
CA LYS A 115 -2.05 -19.25 -8.47
C LYS A 115 -1.96 -19.49 -6.97
N HIS A 116 -0.75 -19.54 -6.42
CA HIS A 116 -0.54 -19.70 -4.97
C HIS A 116 -1.20 -18.56 -4.20
N GLU A 117 -0.93 -17.32 -4.60
CA GLU A 117 -1.47 -16.12 -3.93
C GLU A 117 -3.00 -16.03 -4.03
N TRP A 118 -3.57 -16.41 -5.17
CA TRP A 118 -5.03 -16.56 -5.28
C TRP A 118 -5.55 -17.64 -4.31
N ARG A 119 -4.96 -18.84 -4.33
CA ARG A 119 -5.45 -19.97 -3.53
C ARG A 119 -5.32 -19.73 -2.03
N ALA A 120 -4.23 -19.10 -1.60
CA ALA A 120 -3.95 -18.88 -0.19
C ALA A 120 -4.72 -17.68 0.38
N HIS A 121 -4.98 -16.64 -0.45
CA HIS A 121 -5.52 -15.37 0.02
C HIS A 121 -6.71 -14.89 -0.80
N GLY A 122 -6.55 -14.76 -2.12
CA GLY A 122 -7.55 -14.13 -2.99
C GLY A 122 -8.93 -14.79 -2.95
N ALA A 123 -8.99 -16.11 -2.85
CA ALA A 123 -10.24 -16.86 -2.86
C ALA A 123 -11.17 -16.58 -1.66
N CYS A 124 -10.65 -16.00 -0.58
CA CYS A 124 -11.40 -15.63 0.62
C CYS A 124 -11.81 -14.15 0.61
N GLY A 125 -11.46 -13.42 -0.44
CA GLY A 125 -11.81 -12.01 -0.59
C GLY A 125 -13.25 -11.76 -1.05
N GLY A 126 -14.03 -12.81 -1.32
CA GLY A 126 -15.41 -12.69 -1.82
C GLY A 126 -15.52 -12.21 -3.27
N THR A 127 -14.42 -12.27 -4.04
CA THR A 127 -14.36 -11.86 -5.45
C THR A 127 -14.00 -13.02 -6.37
N THR A 128 -14.10 -12.84 -7.69
CA THR A 128 -13.58 -13.83 -8.66
C THR A 128 -12.06 -13.68 -8.85
N PRO A 129 -11.35 -14.71 -9.37
CA PRO A 129 -9.93 -14.60 -9.68
C PRO A 129 -9.60 -13.43 -10.64
N GLN A 130 -10.47 -13.20 -11.63
CA GLN A 130 -10.29 -12.09 -12.58
C GLN A 130 -10.36 -10.73 -11.90
N VAL A 131 -11.33 -10.56 -10.99
CA VAL A 131 -11.44 -9.33 -10.20
C VAL A 131 -10.22 -9.16 -9.29
N TYR A 132 -9.75 -10.23 -8.64
CA TYR A 132 -8.58 -10.21 -7.77
C TYR A 132 -7.30 -9.72 -8.47
N PHE A 133 -6.96 -10.28 -9.64
CA PHE A 133 -5.77 -9.83 -10.38
C PHE A 133 -5.92 -8.41 -10.93
N ASN A 134 -7.13 -8.03 -11.37
CA ASN A 134 -7.42 -6.65 -11.79
C ASN A 134 -7.31 -5.65 -10.63
N ILE A 135 -7.70 -6.03 -9.42
CA ILE A 135 -7.51 -5.23 -8.21
C ILE A 135 -6.02 -5.02 -7.95
N ALA A 136 -5.19 -6.07 -8.03
CA ALA A 136 -3.74 -5.92 -7.85
C ALA A 136 -3.12 -4.93 -8.86
N ILE A 137 -3.52 -5.01 -10.13
CA ILE A 137 -3.11 -4.08 -11.20
C ILE A 137 -3.59 -2.65 -10.89
N ARG A 138 -4.85 -2.50 -10.48
CA ARG A 138 -5.45 -1.21 -10.13
C ARG A 138 -4.70 -0.53 -8.98
N ILE A 139 -4.46 -1.25 -7.89
CA ILE A 139 -3.74 -0.72 -6.73
C ILE A 139 -2.32 -0.32 -7.12
N ASN A 140 -1.61 -1.13 -7.93
CA ASN A 140 -0.29 -0.77 -8.41
C ASN A 140 -0.31 0.54 -9.23
N ASN A 141 -1.32 0.71 -10.10
CA ASN A 141 -1.47 1.92 -10.92
C ASN A 141 -1.84 3.18 -10.11
N MET A 142 -2.30 3.04 -8.87
CA MET A 142 -2.51 4.19 -7.98
C MET A 142 -1.18 4.80 -7.51
N LEU A 143 -0.06 4.08 -7.60
CA LEU A 143 1.27 4.60 -7.28
C LEU A 143 1.73 5.58 -8.37
N GLN A 144 1.42 6.86 -8.22
CA GLN A 144 1.69 7.91 -9.21
C GLN A 144 3.18 8.05 -9.63
N LYS A 145 4.12 7.65 -8.76
CA LYS A 145 5.56 7.60 -9.08
C LYS A 145 6.01 6.25 -9.67
N GLY A 146 5.09 5.43 -10.16
CA GLY A 146 5.32 4.11 -10.78
C GLY A 146 5.64 2.98 -9.78
N ASN A 147 6.52 3.21 -8.81
CA ASN A 147 6.87 2.21 -7.79
C ASN A 147 7.03 2.86 -6.41
N LEU A 148 6.73 2.13 -5.34
CA LEU A 148 6.87 2.62 -3.97
C LEU A 148 8.31 3.09 -3.67
N PHE A 149 9.32 2.43 -4.25
CA PHE A 149 10.72 2.80 -4.07
C PHE A 149 11.01 4.26 -4.47
N ASN A 150 10.31 4.81 -5.46
CA ASN A 150 10.51 6.20 -5.88
C ASN A 150 10.03 7.21 -4.83
N TYR A 151 9.05 6.84 -4.01
CA TYR A 151 8.67 7.65 -2.85
C TYR A 151 9.76 7.63 -1.79
N LEU A 152 10.38 6.47 -1.52
CA LEU A 152 11.52 6.37 -0.60
C LEU A 152 12.72 7.19 -1.11
N LYS A 153 13.14 6.95 -2.35
CA LYS A 153 14.30 7.59 -2.99
C LYS A 153 14.20 9.11 -3.00
N THR A 154 13.04 9.65 -3.37
CA THR A 154 12.82 11.12 -3.40
C THR A 154 12.79 11.77 -2.01
N ASN A 155 12.83 10.98 -0.94
CA ASN A 155 12.96 11.42 0.44
C ASN A 155 14.31 11.03 1.07
N GLY A 156 15.32 10.71 0.24
CA GLY A 156 16.66 10.37 0.71
C GLY A 156 16.82 8.94 1.24
N ILE A 157 15.77 8.11 1.15
CA ILE A 157 15.82 6.70 1.57
C ILE A 157 16.21 5.86 0.35
N ILE A 158 17.44 5.39 0.34
CA ILE A 158 18.04 4.67 -0.79
C ILE A 158 18.47 3.26 -0.39
N ALA A 159 18.64 2.40 -1.39
CA ALA A 159 19.34 1.15 -1.19
C ALA A 159 20.81 1.44 -0.85
N CYS A 160 21.31 0.89 0.26
CA CYS A 160 22.68 1.05 0.71
C CYS A 160 23.02 0.04 1.81
N ASP A 161 24.20 -0.56 1.71
CA ASP A 161 24.72 -1.53 2.69
C ASP A 161 25.35 -0.87 3.93
N SER A 162 25.46 0.47 3.95
CA SER A 162 26.10 1.21 5.05
C SER A 162 25.22 2.31 5.63
N LEU A 163 24.05 2.55 5.04
CA LEU A 163 23.07 3.51 5.56
C LEU A 163 21.87 2.78 6.12
N SER A 164 21.34 3.36 7.19
CA SER A 164 20.08 2.95 7.80
C SER A 164 19.18 4.15 7.97
N PHE A 165 17.89 3.91 8.22
CA PHE A 165 16.84 4.93 8.34
C PHE A 165 15.96 4.65 9.56
N ALA A 166 15.39 5.70 10.15
CA ALA A 166 14.45 5.48 11.25
C ALA A 166 13.13 4.98 10.68
N ARG A 167 12.40 4.19 11.48
CA ARG A 167 11.04 3.76 11.12
C ARG A 167 10.16 4.94 10.71
N LYS A 168 10.24 6.04 11.46
CA LYS A 168 9.48 7.26 11.20
C LYS A 168 9.77 7.83 9.81
N ASP A 169 11.04 7.94 9.42
CA ASP A 169 11.44 8.50 8.13
C ASP A 169 10.87 7.68 6.97
N ILE A 170 10.94 6.34 7.07
CA ILE A 170 10.38 5.42 6.06
C ILE A 170 8.86 5.58 5.97
N VAL A 171 8.16 5.59 7.10
CA VAL A 171 6.70 5.76 7.13
C VAL A 171 6.30 7.12 6.55
N ASP A 172 6.99 8.20 6.92
CA ASP A 172 6.69 9.56 6.44
C ASP A 172 6.96 9.69 4.93
N ALA A 173 7.99 9.01 4.39
CA ALA A 173 8.22 8.93 2.95
C ALA A 173 7.11 8.16 2.22
N ILE A 174 6.66 7.03 2.76
CA ILE A 174 5.58 6.21 2.19
C ILE A 174 4.24 6.95 2.21
N ARG A 175 3.95 7.71 3.27
CA ARG A 175 2.69 8.47 3.40
C ARG A 175 2.44 9.45 2.26
N LYS A 176 3.48 9.85 1.53
CA LYS A 176 3.35 10.68 0.32
C LYS A 176 2.64 9.96 -0.84
N VAL A 177 2.44 8.64 -0.77
CA VAL A 177 1.58 7.88 -1.69
C VAL A 177 0.12 8.33 -1.59
N PHE A 178 -0.32 8.75 -0.40
CA PHE A 178 -1.72 9.07 -0.12
C PHE A 178 -2.09 10.52 -0.45
N VAL A 179 -1.08 11.35 -0.72
CA VAL A 179 -1.31 12.74 -1.14
C VAL A 179 -1.65 12.70 -2.62
N VAL A 180 -2.93 12.89 -2.94
CA VAL A 180 -3.35 13.18 -4.31
C VAL A 180 -2.74 14.51 -4.67
N THR A 181 -1.76 14.52 -5.58
CA THR A 181 -1.29 15.77 -6.20
C THR A 181 -2.52 16.44 -6.82
N PRO A 182 -2.93 17.64 -6.38
CA PRO A 182 -4.04 18.32 -7.01
C PRO A 182 -3.71 18.52 -8.50
N PRO A 183 -4.70 18.43 -9.39
CA PRO A 183 -4.48 18.74 -10.80
C PRO A 183 -3.87 20.14 -10.94
N PRO A 184 -3.03 20.40 -11.95
CA PRO A 184 -2.50 21.73 -12.19
C PRO A 184 -3.65 22.73 -12.28
N SER A 185 -3.52 23.87 -11.61
CA SER A 185 -4.52 24.93 -11.63
C SER A 185 -4.91 25.26 -13.07
N PRO A 186 -6.21 25.43 -13.39
CA PRO A 186 -6.60 25.85 -14.72
C PRO A 186 -5.89 27.16 -15.08
N PRO A 187 -5.52 27.38 -16.36
CA PRO A 187 -4.91 28.62 -16.78
C PRO A 187 -5.82 29.80 -16.37
N PRO A 188 -5.25 30.96 -15.98
CA PRO A 188 -6.05 32.11 -15.62
C PRO A 188 -7.03 32.44 -16.76
N PRO A 189 -8.27 32.82 -16.45
CA PRO A 189 -9.23 33.20 -17.47
C PRO A 189 -8.60 34.29 -18.34
N ARG A 190 -8.69 34.12 -19.66
CA ARG A 190 -8.21 35.13 -20.61
C ARG A 190 -8.84 36.47 -20.23
N SER A 191 -8.01 37.50 -20.09
CA SER A 191 -8.47 38.86 -19.82
C SER A 191 -9.59 39.21 -20.80
N PRO A 192 -10.72 39.80 -20.34
CA PRO A 192 -11.75 40.25 -21.25
C PRO A 192 -11.13 41.18 -22.31
N PRO A 193 -11.60 41.13 -23.57
CA PRO A 193 -11.19 42.13 -24.55
C PRO A 193 -11.48 43.53 -23.99
N PRO A 194 -10.58 44.50 -24.26
CA PRO A 194 -10.78 45.86 -23.78
C PRO A 194 -12.13 46.40 -24.30
N PRO A 195 -12.86 47.18 -23.49
CA PRO A 195 -14.12 47.74 -23.92
C PRO A 195 -13.91 48.63 -25.16
N PRO A 196 -14.91 48.73 -26.06
CA PRO A 196 -14.86 49.67 -27.18
C PRO A 196 -14.62 51.09 -26.65
N ARG A 197 -13.76 51.86 -27.32
CA ARG A 197 -13.52 53.26 -26.97
C ARG A 197 -14.80 54.06 -27.13
N SER A 198 -15.32 54.59 -26.02
CA SER A 198 -16.43 55.54 -26.03
C SER A 198 -16.01 56.83 -26.76
N PRO A 199 -16.90 57.45 -27.56
CA PRO A 199 -16.65 58.78 -28.11
C PRO A 199 -16.59 59.84 -26.99
N PRO A 200 -15.88 60.96 -27.21
CA PRO A 200 -15.66 61.96 -26.17
C PRO A 200 -16.97 62.68 -25.80
N PRO A 201 -17.35 62.71 -24.51
CA PRO A 201 -18.50 63.50 -24.09
C PRO A 201 -18.14 64.99 -24.04
N ARG A 202 -19.09 65.84 -24.47
CA ARG A 202 -19.06 67.28 -24.22
C ARG A 202 -19.35 67.53 -22.74
N SER A 203 -18.58 68.41 -22.13
CA SER A 203 -18.58 68.70 -20.70
C SER A 203 -19.87 69.37 -20.24
N PRO A 204 -20.61 68.82 -19.26
CA PRO A 204 -21.57 69.57 -18.45
C PRO A 204 -20.90 70.11 -17.17
N PRO A 205 -21.44 71.18 -16.57
CA PRO A 205 -20.89 71.78 -15.35
C PRO A 205 -21.09 70.88 -14.12
N PRO A 206 -20.25 71.00 -13.08
CA PRO A 206 -20.27 70.11 -11.94
C PRO A 206 -21.46 70.37 -11.00
N PRO A 207 -22.16 69.33 -10.52
CA PRO A 207 -23.08 69.45 -9.40
C PRO A 207 -22.32 69.55 -8.06
N PRO A 208 -22.95 70.09 -6.99
CA PRO A 208 -22.33 70.25 -5.68
C PRO A 208 -22.03 68.88 -5.02
N ARG A 209 -20.97 68.86 -4.21
CA ARG A 209 -20.43 67.66 -3.54
C ARG A 209 -21.42 67.10 -2.50
N SER A 210 -21.90 65.88 -2.72
CA SER A 210 -22.52 65.06 -1.68
C SER A 210 -21.45 64.46 -0.75
N PRO A 211 -21.76 64.29 0.55
CA PRO A 211 -20.83 63.69 1.51
C PRO A 211 -20.54 62.22 1.16
N PRO A 212 -19.35 61.70 1.48
CA PRO A 212 -18.98 60.34 1.14
C PRO A 212 -19.85 59.32 1.90
N PRO A 213 -20.31 58.24 1.24
CA PRO A 213 -21.00 57.16 1.93
C PRO A 213 -20.05 56.49 2.92
N ARG A 214 -20.56 56.14 4.11
CA ARG A 214 -19.81 55.39 5.11
C ARG A 214 -19.48 54.01 4.55
N SER A 215 -18.23 53.58 4.74
CA SER A 215 -17.75 52.26 4.34
C SER A 215 -18.60 51.17 4.99
N PRO A 216 -19.04 50.15 4.24
CA PRO A 216 -19.73 49.01 4.83
C PRO A 216 -18.78 48.27 5.78
N PRO A 217 -19.32 47.66 6.85
CA PRO A 217 -18.51 46.87 7.77
C PRO A 217 -17.84 45.71 7.02
N PRO A 218 -16.62 45.31 7.43
CA PRO A 218 -15.94 44.19 6.81
C PRO A 218 -16.79 42.91 6.97
N PRO A 219 -16.76 42.01 5.98
CA PRO A 219 -17.46 40.74 6.08
C PRO A 219 -16.95 39.94 7.29
N PRO A 220 -17.80 39.13 7.92
CA PRO A 220 -17.37 38.24 9.00
C PRO A 220 -16.25 37.33 8.50
N ARG A 221 -15.23 37.12 9.35
CA ARG A 221 -14.09 36.26 9.02
C ARG A 221 -14.60 34.85 8.74
N SER A 222 -14.15 34.28 7.63
CA SER A 222 -14.40 32.88 7.29
C SER A 222 -13.96 31.97 8.45
N PRO A 223 -14.72 30.92 8.79
CA PRO A 223 -14.28 29.95 9.78
C PRO A 223 -12.95 29.31 9.34
N PRO A 224 -12.08 28.95 10.29
CA PRO A 224 -10.84 28.26 9.98
C PRO A 224 -11.14 26.93 9.26
N PRO A 225 -10.28 26.51 8.31
CA PRO A 225 -10.45 25.24 7.65
C PRO A 225 -10.41 24.08 8.67
N PRO A 226 -11.13 22.99 8.43
CA PRO A 226 -11.08 21.82 9.30
C PRO A 226 -9.64 21.27 9.40
N PRO A 227 -9.26 20.65 10.53
CA PRO A 227 -7.96 20.02 10.65
C PRO A 227 -7.79 18.94 9.58
N PRO A 228 -6.57 18.75 9.06
CA PRO A 228 -6.31 17.70 8.07
C PRO A 228 -6.64 16.32 8.68
N PRO A 229 -7.11 15.36 7.86
CA PRO A 229 -7.34 14.01 8.33
C PRO A 229 -6.03 13.40 8.88
N PRO A 230 -6.12 12.49 9.87
CA PRO A 230 -4.93 11.83 10.40
C PRO A 230 -4.17 11.12 9.27
N PRO A 231 -2.83 11.14 9.29
CA PRO A 231 -2.03 10.52 8.24
C PRO A 231 -2.28 9.02 8.22
N LEU A 232 -2.49 8.46 7.02
CA LEU A 232 -2.75 7.02 6.87
C LEU A 232 -1.55 6.21 7.37
N ASP A 233 -1.83 5.13 8.09
CA ASP A 233 -0.83 4.21 8.59
C ASP A 233 -0.54 3.08 7.59
N VAL A 234 0.68 2.54 7.72
CA VAL A 234 1.22 1.44 6.91
C VAL A 234 1.95 0.45 7.80
N TYR A 235 2.09 -0.79 7.34
CA TYR A 235 2.92 -1.78 8.05
C TYR A 235 4.29 -1.92 7.40
N LEU A 236 5.30 -2.09 8.25
CA LEU A 236 6.66 -2.43 7.85
C LEU A 236 7.05 -3.74 8.52
N THR A 237 7.50 -4.69 7.71
CA THR A 237 8.10 -5.95 8.16
C THR A 237 9.60 -5.90 7.88
N CYS A 238 10.40 -6.24 8.88
CA CYS A 238 11.85 -6.36 8.80
C CYS A 238 12.31 -7.78 9.14
N ILE A 239 13.56 -8.10 8.82
CA ILE A 239 14.26 -9.29 9.31
C ILE A 239 15.58 -8.89 9.97
N PRO A 240 16.04 -9.64 10.98
CA PRO A 240 17.36 -9.41 11.57
C PRO A 240 18.45 -9.61 10.50
N ILE A 241 19.54 -8.86 10.61
CA ILE A 241 20.72 -9.02 9.73
C ILE A 241 21.45 -10.31 10.08
N ASP A 242 21.66 -10.55 11.36
CA ASP A 242 22.25 -11.75 11.94
C ASP A 242 21.78 -11.90 13.40
N SER A 243 22.21 -12.96 14.09
CA SER A 243 21.81 -13.25 15.47
C SER A 243 22.41 -12.32 16.52
N LYS A 244 23.43 -11.53 16.17
CA LYS A 244 24.17 -10.64 17.07
C LYS A 244 23.74 -9.18 16.92
N ASN A 245 23.30 -8.77 15.73
CA ASN A 245 22.89 -7.40 15.45
C ASN A 245 21.48 -7.13 15.99
N ARG A 246 21.42 -6.40 17.11
CA ARG A 246 20.16 -6.02 17.75
C ARG A 246 19.68 -4.61 17.40
N THR A 247 20.49 -3.84 16.67
CA THR A 247 20.22 -2.43 16.38
C THR A 247 19.78 -2.20 14.94
N HIS A 248 20.28 -3.01 14.00
CA HIS A 248 19.98 -2.90 12.58
C HIS A 248 19.20 -4.10 12.06
N VAL A 249 18.29 -3.81 11.14
CA VAL A 249 17.41 -4.80 10.51
C VAL A 249 17.29 -4.49 9.01
N TYR A 250 17.00 -5.50 8.20
CA TYR A 250 16.68 -5.29 6.79
C TYR A 250 15.18 -5.09 6.59
N LEU A 251 14.79 -4.09 5.80
CA LEU A 251 13.41 -3.95 5.34
C LEU A 251 13.05 -5.13 4.44
N LYS A 252 12.05 -5.92 4.86
CA LYS A 252 11.57 -7.08 4.09
C LYS A 252 10.35 -6.70 3.26
N GLU A 253 9.32 -6.15 3.91
CA GLU A 253 8.05 -5.82 3.26
C GLU A 253 7.50 -4.48 3.74
N VAL A 254 6.72 -3.84 2.86
CA VAL A 254 5.85 -2.71 3.15
C VAL A 254 4.42 -3.10 2.78
N THR A 255 3.48 -2.90 3.69
CA THR A 255 2.05 -3.13 3.42
C THR A 255 1.29 -1.82 3.38
N LEU A 256 0.60 -1.58 2.26
CA LEU A 256 -0.41 -0.53 2.12
C LEU A 256 -1.80 -1.14 2.27
N CYS A 257 -2.75 -0.41 2.85
CA CYS A 257 -4.14 -0.87 2.96
C CYS A 257 -5.05 -0.12 1.98
N THR A 258 -6.05 -0.83 1.45
CA THR A 258 -7.05 -0.29 0.54
C THR A 258 -8.45 -0.77 0.93
N ASN A 259 -9.47 -0.08 0.43
CA ASN A 259 -10.83 -0.62 0.44
C ASN A 259 -10.93 -1.90 -0.42
N LEU A 260 -12.02 -2.67 -0.27
CA LEU A 260 -12.16 -4.00 -0.87
C LEU A 260 -12.14 -4.04 -2.40
N ASP A 261 -12.46 -2.94 -3.07
CA ASP A 261 -12.39 -2.84 -4.54
C ASP A 261 -11.03 -2.33 -5.05
N GLY A 262 -10.09 -2.01 -4.15
CA GLY A 262 -8.76 -1.51 -4.48
C GLY A 262 -8.75 -0.19 -5.24
N THR A 263 -9.73 0.68 -5.00
CA THR A 263 -9.84 2.00 -5.67
C THR A 263 -9.28 3.14 -4.82
N SER A 264 -9.14 2.96 -3.51
CA SER A 264 -8.67 4.00 -2.59
C SER A 264 -7.76 3.42 -1.51
N PHE A 265 -6.65 4.11 -1.23
CA PHE A 265 -5.84 3.81 -0.05
C PHE A 265 -6.58 4.22 1.21
N ILE A 266 -6.48 3.39 2.25
CA ILE A 266 -7.03 3.65 3.58
C ILE A 266 -5.93 3.47 4.62
N SER A 267 -6.16 3.98 5.83
CA SER A 267 -5.25 3.75 6.94
C SER A 267 -5.28 2.27 7.30
N CYS A 268 -4.11 1.65 7.40
CA CYS A 268 -4.05 0.32 8.00
C CYS A 268 -4.50 0.38 9.46
N PRO A 269 -5.32 -0.60 9.94
CA PRO A 269 -5.74 -0.63 11.34
C PRO A 269 -4.57 -0.64 12.32
N SER A 270 -4.73 -0.04 13.50
CA SER A 270 -3.72 -0.15 14.54
C SER A 270 -3.66 -1.60 15.03
N GLN A 271 -2.49 -2.23 14.90
CA GLN A 271 -2.25 -3.57 15.44
C GLN A 271 -1.40 -3.46 16.70
N SER A 272 -1.78 -4.19 17.74
CA SER A 272 -1.04 -4.28 19.01
C SER A 272 0.40 -4.80 18.81
N ALA A 273 0.65 -5.51 17.71
CA ALA A 273 1.97 -5.81 17.20
C ALA A 273 1.92 -6.13 15.70
N PRO A 274 2.69 -5.43 14.85
CA PRO A 274 3.11 -6.08 13.62
C PRO A 274 4.59 -5.90 13.25
N THR A 275 5.45 -5.47 14.18
CA THR A 275 6.71 -4.85 13.77
C THR A 275 7.93 -5.62 14.21
N SER A 276 8.41 -6.51 13.35
CA SER A 276 9.83 -6.86 13.36
C SER A 276 10.73 -5.63 13.09
N CYS A 277 10.17 -4.52 12.59
CA CYS A 277 10.82 -3.20 12.56
C CYS A 277 10.48 -2.38 13.83
N SER A 278 11.09 -2.68 14.98
CA SER A 278 10.82 -1.94 16.23
C SER A 278 11.11 -0.44 16.10
N THR A 279 10.47 0.41 16.91
CA THR A 279 10.61 1.88 16.83
C THR A 279 12.07 2.36 16.99
N GLY A 280 12.89 1.63 17.75
CA GLY A 280 14.32 1.92 17.94
C GLY A 280 15.25 1.27 16.91
N ALA A 281 14.75 0.40 16.03
CA ALA A 281 15.58 -0.27 15.04
C ALA A 281 16.00 0.69 13.92
N ARG A 282 17.23 0.49 13.45
CA ARG A 282 17.82 1.12 12.27
C ARG A 282 17.55 0.26 11.05
N ILE A 283 16.70 0.73 10.14
CA ILE A 283 16.22 -0.07 9.03
C ILE A 283 17.10 0.16 7.79
N MET A 284 17.61 -0.90 7.20
CA MET A 284 18.46 -0.88 6.01
C MET A 284 17.73 -1.45 4.81
N LEU A 285 17.96 -0.87 3.64
CA LEU A 285 17.55 -1.43 2.35
C LEU A 285 18.82 -1.95 1.67
N PRO A 286 19.17 -3.25 1.81
CA PRO A 286 20.44 -3.75 1.31
C PRO A 286 20.48 -3.76 -0.22
N HIS A 287 21.69 -3.70 -0.78
CA HIS A 287 21.90 -4.02 -2.19
C HIS A 287 21.78 -5.52 -2.45
N PRO A 288 21.54 -5.95 -3.71
CA PRO A 288 21.70 -7.33 -4.11
C PRO A 288 23.02 -7.91 -3.62
N LYS A 289 22.97 -9.12 -3.07
CA LYS A 289 24.16 -9.88 -2.68
C LYS A 289 24.41 -10.99 -3.70
N PRO A 290 25.69 -11.33 -3.97
CA PRO A 290 26.01 -12.51 -4.76
C PRO A 290 25.26 -13.73 -4.23
N GLN A 291 24.60 -14.45 -5.14
CA GLN A 291 23.96 -15.71 -4.80
C GLN A 291 25.04 -16.80 -4.69
N PRO A 292 24.92 -17.72 -3.71
CA PRO A 292 25.88 -18.82 -3.52
C PRO A 292 25.96 -19.75 -4.74
#